data_AF-A0A2N9NIX5-F1
#
_entry.id   AF-A0A2N9NIX5-F1
#
_cell.length_a   1.000
_cell.length_b   1.000
_cell.length_c   1.000
_cell.angle_alpha   90.00
_cell.angle_beta   90.00
_cell.angle_gamma   90.00
#
_symmetry.space_group_name_H-M   'P 1'
#
loop_
_entity.id
_entity.type
_entity.pdbx_description
1 polymer ?
#
loop_
_entity_poly.entity_id
_entity_poly.type
_entity_poly.pdbx_seq_one_letter_code
_entity_poly.pdbx_strand_id
1 'polypeptide(L)'
;MRPVVGPPRIVTMLCEKCHQREATVHTTTIAGGDVTNVNLCVQCSEGAAPDLASVLQAGCHYCGGAFYCSAPDLSARSSGGPKLWALCERCAEEFYGFCGRRLPGFGTDTFTQEHFSRLPDLLTELDRHMRRWVSERDSQ
;
A
#
# COMPACT_ATOMS: atom_id res chain seq x y z
N MET A 1 -26.11 -20.00 -50.56
CA MET A 1 -24.92 -19.17 -50.29
C MET A 1 -24.74 -19.12 -48.77
N ARG A 2 -23.64 -19.66 -48.24
CA ARG A 2 -23.36 -19.65 -46.79
C ARG A 2 -22.66 -18.33 -46.42
N PRO A 3 -23.06 -17.62 -45.36
CA PRO A 3 -22.34 -16.44 -44.92
C PRO A 3 -20.96 -16.85 -44.39
N VAL A 4 -19.93 -16.23 -44.93
CA VAL A 4 -18.55 -16.32 -44.41
C VAL A 4 -18.51 -15.52 -43.13
N VAL A 5 -18.46 -16.20 -41.99
CA VAL A 5 -18.18 -15.57 -40.70
C VAL A 5 -16.68 -15.21 -40.72
N GLY A 6 -16.38 -13.92 -40.89
CA GLY A 6 -15.00 -13.43 -40.79
C GLY A 6 -14.41 -13.76 -39.41
N PRO A 7 -13.07 -13.92 -39.32
CA PRO A 7 -12.42 -14.21 -38.04
C PRO A 7 -12.81 -13.15 -37.00
N PRO A 8 -12.96 -13.54 -35.71
CA PRO A 8 -13.27 -12.58 -34.66
C PRO A 8 -12.24 -11.46 -34.71
N ARG A 9 -12.70 -10.22 -34.82
CA ARG A 9 -11.84 -9.06 -34.63
C ARG A 9 -11.34 -9.14 -33.19
N ILE A 10 -10.10 -9.56 -32.99
CA ILE A 10 -9.43 -9.46 -31.71
C ILE A 10 -9.33 -7.96 -31.45
N VAL A 11 -10.23 -7.44 -30.61
CA VAL A 11 -10.15 -6.08 -30.12
C VAL A 11 -9.01 -6.12 -29.11
N THR A 12 -7.80 -5.82 -29.56
CA THR A 12 -6.62 -5.83 -28.70
C THR A 12 -6.88 -4.81 -27.59
N MET A 13 -7.10 -5.27 -26.35
CA MET A 13 -7.19 -4.35 -25.21
C MET A 13 -5.80 -3.77 -25.02
N LEU A 14 -5.64 -2.46 -25.27
CA LEU A 14 -4.36 -1.80 -25.12
C LEU A 14 -4.16 -1.40 -23.66
N CYS A 15 -2.90 -1.39 -23.24
CA CYS A 15 -2.46 -0.89 -21.95
C CYS A 15 -2.95 0.54 -21.75
N GLU A 16 -3.76 0.77 -20.72
CA GLU A 16 -4.38 2.06 -20.38
C GLU A 16 -3.36 3.14 -19.99
N LYS A 17 -2.11 2.76 -19.67
CA LYS A 17 -1.05 3.71 -19.33
C LYS A 17 -0.29 4.24 -20.54
N CYS A 18 0.05 3.36 -21.48
CA CYS A 18 0.91 3.73 -22.62
C CYS A 18 0.18 3.78 -23.96
N HIS A 19 -1.00 3.16 -24.05
CA HIS A 19 -1.82 3.04 -25.27
C HIS A 19 -1.09 2.47 -26.50
N GLN A 20 0.09 1.87 -26.32
CA GLN A 20 0.95 1.40 -27.41
C GLN A 20 1.09 -0.12 -27.47
N ARG A 21 0.82 -0.80 -26.36
CA ARG A 21 1.06 -2.24 -26.18
C ARG A 21 -0.20 -2.94 -25.72
N GLU A 22 -0.32 -4.21 -26.04
CA GLU A 22 -1.40 -5.05 -25.52
C GLU A 22 -1.34 -5.12 -23.99
N ALA A 23 -2.50 -4.99 -23.36
CA ALA A 23 -2.67 -5.20 -21.94
C ALA A 23 -2.65 -6.71 -21.67
N THR A 24 -1.70 -7.14 -20.85
CA THR A 24 -1.51 -8.53 -20.45
C THR A 24 -1.67 -8.73 -18.94
N VAL A 25 -1.78 -7.63 -18.20
CA VAL A 25 -1.95 -7.60 -16.75
C VAL A 25 -3.24 -6.86 -16.44
N HIS A 26 -4.16 -7.56 -15.78
CA HIS A 26 -5.47 -7.05 -15.42
C HIS A 26 -5.54 -6.93 -13.90
N THR A 27 -5.64 -5.71 -13.40
CA THR A 27 -5.71 -5.43 -11.96
C THR A 27 -7.10 -4.96 -11.60
N THR A 28 -7.78 -5.70 -10.73
CA THR A 28 -9.06 -5.29 -10.13
C THR A 28 -8.82 -4.83 -8.70
N THR A 29 -9.17 -3.58 -8.40
CA THR A 29 -9.12 -3.02 -7.06
C THR A 29 -10.54 -2.82 -6.54
N ILE A 30 -10.82 -3.38 -5.36
CA ILE A 30 -12.11 -3.23 -4.67
C ILE A 30 -11.85 -2.38 -3.41
N ALA A 31 -12.40 -1.18 -3.36
CA ALA A 31 -12.23 -0.26 -2.24
C ALA A 31 -13.55 0.46 -1.92
N GLY A 32 -14.03 0.35 -0.68
CA GLY A 32 -15.24 1.07 -0.23
C GLY A 32 -16.54 0.67 -0.93
N GLY A 33 -16.57 -0.47 -1.63
CA GLY A 33 -17.70 -0.89 -2.47
C GLY A 33 -17.54 -0.57 -3.96
N ASP A 34 -16.55 0.24 -4.31
CA ASP A 34 -16.22 0.55 -5.71
C ASP A 34 -15.25 -0.48 -6.28
N VAL A 35 -15.52 -0.90 -7.51
CA VAL A 35 -14.66 -1.81 -8.28
C VAL A 35 -14.03 -1.03 -9.43
N THR A 36 -12.69 -0.95 -9.42
CA THR A 36 -11.91 -0.36 -10.50
C THR A 36 -11.06 -1.43 -11.18
N ASN A 37 -11.09 -1.46 -12.51
CA ASN A 37 -10.28 -2.37 -13.32
C ASN A 37 -9.27 -1.54 -14.09
N VAL A 38 -8.00 -1.94 -14.06
CA VAL A 38 -6.92 -1.30 -14.82
C VAL A 38 -6.21 -2.37 -15.64
N ASN A 39 -6.13 -2.12 -16.95
CA ASN A 39 -5.51 -3.03 -17.91
C ASN A 39 -4.14 -2.48 -18.33
N LEU A 40 -3.06 -3.15 -17.93
CA LEU A 40 -1.68 -2.71 -18.18
C LEU A 40 -0.90 -3.74 -19.00
N CYS A 41 0.12 -3.29 -19.73
CA CYS A 41 1.15 -4.19 -20.24
C CYS A 41 2.16 -4.52 -19.13
N VAL A 42 2.89 -5.63 -19.27
CA VAL A 42 3.91 -6.10 -18.29
C VAL A 42 4.83 -4.97 -17.80
N GLN A 43 5.39 -4.18 -18.73
CA GLN A 43 6.31 -3.10 -18.36
C GLN A 43 5.62 -1.97 -17.58
N CYS A 44 4.36 -1.68 -17.89
CA CYS A 44 3.60 -0.65 -17.19
C CYS A 44 3.09 -1.13 -15.83
N SER A 45 2.90 -2.44 -15.64
CA SER A 45 2.53 -3.05 -14.37
C SER A 45 3.72 -3.21 -13.41
N GLU A 46 4.91 -3.48 -13.92
CA GLU A 46 6.13 -3.58 -13.08
C GLU A 46 6.45 -2.25 -12.40
N GLY A 47 6.17 -1.12 -13.05
CA GLY A 47 6.25 0.21 -12.43
C GLY A 47 5.02 0.62 -11.60
N ALA A 48 4.03 -0.26 -11.42
CA ALA A 48 2.80 0.01 -10.67
C ALA A 48 2.76 -0.71 -9.30
N ALA A 49 3.63 -1.68 -9.05
CA ALA A 49 3.87 -2.17 -7.71
C ALA A 49 4.67 -1.12 -6.93
N PRO A 50 4.36 -0.84 -5.65
CA PRO A 50 5.32 -0.13 -4.80
C PRO A 50 6.61 -0.93 -4.83
N ASP A 51 7.70 -0.32 -5.28
CA ASP A 51 8.99 -0.99 -5.39
C ASP A 51 9.46 -1.39 -4.00
N LEU A 52 9.14 -2.63 -3.63
CA LEU A 52 9.46 -3.21 -2.34
C LEU A 52 10.98 -3.13 -2.12
N ALA A 53 11.78 -3.27 -3.18
CA ALA A 53 13.23 -3.18 -3.10
C ALA A 53 13.69 -1.77 -2.72
N SER A 54 13.08 -0.71 -3.28
CA SER A 54 13.34 0.67 -2.86
C SER A 54 12.92 0.94 -1.42
N VAL A 55 11.79 0.38 -0.96
CA VAL A 55 11.35 0.49 0.44
C VAL A 55 12.33 -0.20 1.40
N LEU A 56 12.83 -1.37 1.01
CA LEU A 56 13.82 -2.12 1.79
C LEU A 56 15.18 -1.39 1.84
N GLN A 57 15.59 -0.75 0.74
CA GLN A 57 16.86 -0.01 0.67
C GLN A 57 16.84 1.32 1.43
N ALA A 58 15.67 1.95 1.59
CA ALA A 58 15.54 3.21 2.33
C ALA A 58 15.76 3.07 3.85
N GLY A 59 15.74 1.83 4.38
CA GLY A 59 15.87 1.57 5.81
C GLY A 59 14.61 1.96 6.60
N CYS A 60 14.72 1.92 7.92
CA CYS A 60 13.62 2.22 8.83
C CYS A 60 13.09 3.65 8.63
N HIS A 61 11.78 3.79 8.41
CA HIS A 61 11.09 5.05 8.18
C HIS A 61 11.37 6.11 9.27
N TYR A 62 11.55 5.69 10.52
CA TYR A 62 11.75 6.61 11.63
C TYR A 62 13.21 6.89 11.97
N CYS A 63 14.10 5.91 11.86
CA CYS A 63 15.49 6.06 12.34
C CYS A 63 16.57 5.68 11.33
N GLY A 64 16.21 5.27 10.10
CA GLY A 64 17.15 4.83 9.06
C GLY A 64 17.86 3.50 9.33
N GLY A 65 17.54 2.80 10.42
CA GLY A 65 18.13 1.51 10.78
C GLY A 65 17.78 0.38 9.79
N ALA A 66 18.43 -0.78 9.95
CA ALA A 66 18.21 -1.93 9.07
C ALA A 66 16.75 -2.38 9.05
N PHE A 67 16.25 -2.74 7.87
CA PHE A 67 14.89 -3.26 7.70
C PHE A 67 14.70 -4.57 8.47
N TYR A 68 13.57 -4.68 9.15
CA TYR A 68 13.11 -5.89 9.83
C TYR A 68 11.73 -6.32 9.31
N CYS A 69 10.77 -5.40 9.29
CA CYS A 69 9.42 -5.68 8.82
C CYS A 69 8.79 -4.48 8.11
N SER A 70 7.74 -4.75 7.34
CA SER A 70 6.86 -3.71 6.82
C SER A 70 5.70 -3.43 7.78
N ALA A 71 5.21 -2.19 7.75
CA ALA A 71 3.95 -1.79 8.35
C ALA A 71 3.09 -1.11 7.27
N PRO A 72 1.75 -1.23 7.33
CA PRO A 72 0.89 -0.50 6.41
C PRO A 72 1.07 1.01 6.62
N ASP A 73 1.25 1.75 5.52
CA ASP A 73 1.11 3.20 5.54
C ASP A 73 -0.39 3.52 5.60
N LEU A 74 -0.88 3.60 6.82
CA LEU A 74 -2.28 3.88 7.10
C LEU A 74 -2.69 5.30 6.65
N SER A 75 -1.72 6.18 6.34
CA SER A 75 -1.96 7.55 5.85
C SER A 75 -2.22 7.59 4.35
N ALA A 76 -1.87 6.53 3.61
CA ALA A 76 -2.05 6.43 2.17
C ALA A 76 -3.50 6.13 1.79
N ARG A 77 -4.44 7.06 2.06
CA ARG A 77 -5.84 6.96 1.59
C ARG A 77 -6.09 7.54 0.20
N SER A 78 -5.09 8.08 -0.50
CA SER A 78 -5.37 8.92 -1.69
C SER A 78 -4.38 8.83 -2.85
N SER A 79 -3.45 7.87 -2.86
CA SER A 79 -2.41 7.82 -3.90
C SER A 79 -2.14 6.41 -4.43
N GLY A 80 -3.13 5.82 -5.12
CA GLY A 80 -2.86 4.80 -6.15
C GLY A 80 -2.25 3.46 -5.71
N GLY A 81 -2.30 3.08 -4.43
CA GLY A 81 -1.89 1.76 -3.95
C GLY A 81 -1.53 1.73 -2.45
N PRO A 82 -1.45 0.53 -1.84
CA PRO A 82 -1.01 0.39 -0.47
C PRO A 82 0.47 0.77 -0.37
N LYS A 83 0.77 1.89 0.30
CA LYS A 83 2.15 2.21 0.68
C LYS A 83 2.52 1.39 1.93
N LEU A 84 3.77 0.99 2.01
CA LEU A 84 4.33 0.27 3.16
C LEU A 84 5.46 1.10 3.75
N TRP A 85 5.52 1.14 5.07
CA TRP A 85 6.67 1.66 5.82
C TRP A 85 7.63 0.53 6.15
N ALA A 86 8.90 0.73 5.84
CA ALA A 86 9.98 -0.11 6.36
C ALA A 86 10.24 0.25 7.82
N LEU A 87 10.33 -0.74 8.72
CA LEU A 87 10.65 -0.54 10.13
C LEU A 87 11.81 -1.46 10.53
N CYS A 88 12.70 -0.97 11.39
CA CYS A 88 13.64 -1.83 12.12
C CYS A 88 12.94 -2.47 13.33
N GLU A 89 13.53 -3.50 13.91
CA GLU A 89 12.95 -4.27 15.02
C GLU A 89 12.45 -3.39 16.18
N ARG A 90 13.34 -2.54 16.74
CA ARG A 90 12.97 -1.63 17.85
C ARG A 90 11.86 -0.66 17.49
N CYS A 91 11.86 -0.11 16.27
CA CYS A 91 10.79 0.79 15.83
C CYS A 91 9.49 0.04 15.57
N ALA A 92 9.55 -1.21 15.10
CA ALA A 92 8.39 -2.05 14.90
C ALA A 92 7.72 -2.40 16.23
N GLU A 93 8.50 -2.77 17.25
CA GLU A 93 7.98 -3.06 18.59
C GLU A 93 7.24 -1.86 19.19
N GLU A 94 7.84 -0.67 19.15
CA GLU A 94 7.18 0.53 19.68
C GLU A 94 5.97 0.94 18.82
N PHE A 95 6.06 0.83 17.50
CA PHE A 95 4.97 1.12 16.58
C PHE A 95 3.75 0.23 16.86
N TYR A 96 3.94 -1.10 16.87
CA TYR A 96 2.86 -2.05 17.12
C TYR A 96 2.38 -1.99 18.57
N GLY A 97 3.27 -1.69 19.51
CA GLY A 97 2.92 -1.42 20.91
C GLY A 97 2.01 -0.20 21.06
N PHE A 98 2.32 0.90 20.37
CA PHE A 98 1.48 2.10 20.34
C PHE A 98 0.11 1.79 19.71
N CYS A 99 0.11 1.14 18.54
CA CYS A 99 -1.12 0.74 17.85
C CYS A 99 -1.99 -0.16 18.73
N GLY A 100 -1.42 -1.16 19.39
CA GLY A 100 -2.16 -2.04 20.31
C GLY A 100 -2.80 -1.29 21.49
N ARG A 101 -2.16 -0.22 21.99
CA ARG A 101 -2.70 0.61 23.08
C ARG A 101 -3.77 1.61 22.63
N ARG A 102 -3.67 2.14 21.40
CA ARG A 102 -4.52 3.24 20.92
C ARG A 102 -5.59 2.83 19.91
N LEU A 103 -5.43 1.66 19.29
CA LEU A 103 -6.32 1.08 18.30
C LEU A 103 -6.66 -0.36 18.70
N PRO A 104 -7.56 -0.56 19.69
CA PRO A 104 -8.01 -1.91 20.05
C PRO A 104 -8.64 -2.58 18.82
N GLY A 105 -8.23 -3.83 18.57
CA GLY A 105 -8.65 -4.58 17.38
C GLY A 105 -7.87 -4.25 16.11
N PHE A 106 -6.81 -3.43 16.17
CA PHE A 106 -5.95 -3.20 15.01
C PHE A 106 -5.31 -4.51 14.54
N GLY A 107 -5.44 -4.80 13.24
CA GLY A 107 -4.95 -6.05 12.65
C GLY A 107 -5.85 -7.27 12.93
N THR A 108 -7.02 -7.09 13.53
CA THR A 108 -8.02 -8.15 13.73
C THR A 108 -9.34 -7.81 13.04
N ASP A 109 -10.26 -8.77 13.03
CA ASP A 109 -11.62 -8.66 12.51
C ASP A 109 -12.52 -7.73 13.35
N THR A 110 -12.09 -7.37 14.56
CA THR A 110 -12.84 -6.46 15.46
C THR A 110 -12.65 -4.97 15.14
N PHE A 111 -11.90 -4.64 14.07
CA PHE A 111 -11.65 -3.26 13.67
C PHE A 111 -12.89 -2.60 13.05
N THR A 112 -13.60 -1.77 13.83
CA THR A 112 -14.87 -1.16 13.43
C THR A 112 -14.74 0.09 12.56
N GLN A 113 -15.85 0.49 11.90
CA GLN A 113 -15.97 1.73 11.12
C GLN A 113 -15.71 3.01 11.96
N GLU A 114 -16.01 2.97 13.26
CA GLU A 114 -15.71 4.08 14.17
C GLU A 114 -14.20 4.25 14.40
N HIS A 115 -13.43 3.16 14.35
CA HIS A 115 -11.97 3.27 14.37
C HIS A 115 -11.43 3.91 13.08
N PHE A 116 -12.11 3.71 11.93
CA PHE A 116 -11.73 4.35 10.67
C PHE A 116 -11.96 5.86 10.64
N SER A 117 -12.96 6.39 11.35
CA SER A 117 -13.19 7.85 11.40
C SER A 117 -12.12 8.57 12.22
N ARG A 118 -11.57 7.89 13.24
CA ARG A 118 -10.49 8.41 14.11
C ARG A 118 -9.08 8.16 13.56
N LEU A 119 -8.96 7.39 12.49
CA LEU A 119 -7.68 6.99 11.91
C LEU A 119 -6.77 8.21 11.61
N PRO A 120 -7.22 9.28 10.93
CA PRO A 120 -6.33 10.39 10.58
C PRO A 120 -5.63 11.03 11.78
N ASP A 121 -6.37 11.26 12.86
CA ASP A 121 -5.85 11.85 14.10
C ASP A 121 -4.88 10.89 14.80
N LEU A 122 -5.24 9.60 14.84
CA LEU A 122 -4.41 8.55 15.45
C LEU A 122 -3.09 8.34 14.69
N LEU A 123 -3.09 8.49 13.38
CA LEU A 123 -1.87 8.42 12.57
C LEU A 123 -0.96 9.62 12.79
N THR A 124 -1.56 10.80 12.92
CA THR A 124 -0.82 12.01 13.28
C THR A 124 -0.22 11.88 14.68
N GLU A 125 -0.95 11.26 15.62
CA GLU A 125 -0.46 10.98 16.97
C GLU A 125 0.66 9.93 16.96
N LEU A 126 0.51 8.85 16.18
CA LEU A 126 1.50 7.79 16.01
C LEU A 126 2.81 8.31 15.43
N ASP A 127 2.76 9.08 14.35
CA ASP A 127 3.98 9.66 13.74
C ASP A 127 4.70 10.58 14.73
N ARG A 128 3.96 11.43 15.44
CA ARG A 128 4.51 12.32 16.48
C ARG A 128 5.13 11.54 17.63
N HIS A 129 4.46 10.49 18.10
CA HIS A 129 4.95 9.59 19.14
C HIS A 129 6.26 8.92 18.72
N MET A 130 6.27 8.30 17.55
CA MET A 130 7.44 7.57 17.04
C MET A 130 8.64 8.49 16.83
N ARG A 131 8.44 9.69 16.27
CA ARG A 131 9.53 10.68 16.12
C ARG A 131 10.12 11.09 17.47
N ARG A 132 9.26 11.39 18.45
CA ARG A 132 9.70 11.76 19.80
C ARG A 132 10.46 10.61 20.46
N TRP A 133 9.87 9.41 20.46
CA TRP A 133 10.48 8.23 21.06
C TRP A 133 11.85 7.92 20.43
N VAL A 134 11.97 7.99 19.10
CA VAL A 134 13.27 7.79 18.42
C VAL A 134 14.31 8.83 18.86
N SER A 135 13.92 10.10 19.05
CA SER A 135 14.84 11.13 19.52
C SER A 135 15.27 10.97 20.98
N GLU A 136 14.45 10.34 21.81
CA GLU A 136 14.67 10.25 23.27
C GLU A 136 15.23 8.89 23.74
N ARG A 137 15.02 7.81 22.97
CA ARG A 137 15.31 6.42 23.40
C ARG A 137 16.78 6.09 23.68
N ASP A 138 17.71 6.87 23.15
CA ASP A 138 19.15 6.68 23.41
C ASP A 138 19.63 7.46 24.64
N SER A 139 18.72 8.22 25.28
CA SER A 139 18.94 8.93 26.54
C SER A 139 18.33 8.20 27.76
N GLN A 140 17.75 7.01 27.55
CA GLN A 140 17.14 6.14 28.56
C GLN A 140 18.02 4.92 28.82
#